data_AF-A0A670Z6Q5-F1
#
_entry.id   AF-A0A670Z6Q5-F1
#
_cell.length_a   1.000
_cell.length_b   1.000
_cell.length_c   1.000
_cell.angle_alpha   90.00
_cell.angle_beta   90.00
_cell.angle_gamma   90.00
#
_symmetry.space_group_name_H-M   'P 1'
#
loop_
_entity.id
_entity.type
_entity.pdbx_description
1 polymer ?
#
loop_
_entity_poly.entity_id
_entity_poly.type
_entity_poly.pdbx_seq_one_letter_code
_entity_poly.pdbx_strand_id
1 'polypeptide(L)'
;MAGLWSCLLAVGLLAGLRGALSCVPPPGARNWARGQPATQSSTYPQWGTVYSRAESAVDGDRDGDWRHGSCSHTLAEEEPWWSLDLGASYAISAVVVKNRQECCSGRLQGAQIHVGDCGAHHGKCNPM
;
A
#
# COMPACT_ATOMS: atom_id res chain seq x y z
N MET A 1 -47.03 10.17 -44.35
CA MET A 1 -47.17 11.27 -43.38
C MET A 1 -46.04 11.03 -42.36
N ALA A 2 -44.84 11.62 -42.47
CA ALA A 2 -44.48 13.05 -42.33
C ALA A 2 -44.84 13.59 -40.92
N GLY A 3 -43.94 14.17 -40.10
CA GLY A 3 -42.48 14.46 -40.22
C GLY A 3 -41.74 14.13 -38.90
N LEU A 4 -40.41 13.96 -38.85
CA LEU A 4 -39.29 14.90 -39.00
C LEU A 4 -39.02 15.84 -37.79
N TRP A 5 -37.93 15.55 -37.06
CA TRP A 5 -36.94 16.47 -36.43
C TRP A 5 -37.47 17.41 -35.31
N SER A 6 -36.73 17.84 -34.28
CA SER A 6 -35.37 17.58 -33.77
C SER A 6 -35.37 17.91 -32.24
N CYS A 7 -34.30 17.91 -31.43
CA CYS A 7 -32.86 17.93 -31.65
C CYS A 7 -32.09 17.25 -30.47
N LEU A 8 -30.76 17.43 -30.42
CA LEU A 8 -29.89 17.06 -29.29
C LEU A 8 -30.08 17.97 -28.06
N LEU A 9 -30.07 17.37 -26.87
CA LEU A 9 -29.23 17.86 -25.77
C LEU A 9 -28.41 16.71 -25.20
N ALA A 10 -27.16 16.62 -25.64
CA ALA A 10 -26.16 15.83 -24.95
C ALA A 10 -25.85 16.50 -23.61
N VAL A 11 -26.54 16.09 -22.54
CA VAL A 11 -25.98 16.25 -21.19
C VAL A 11 -24.94 15.15 -21.03
N GLY A 12 -23.78 15.39 -21.64
CA GLY A 12 -22.55 14.71 -21.27
C GLY A 12 -22.22 15.12 -19.85
N LEU A 13 -22.82 14.42 -18.88
CA LEU A 13 -22.34 14.48 -17.51
C LEU A 13 -20.95 13.86 -17.55
N LEU A 14 -19.94 14.71 -17.67
CA LEU A 14 -18.59 14.42 -17.22
C LEU A 14 -18.68 14.22 -15.71
N ALA A 15 -19.18 13.04 -15.32
CA ALA A 15 -18.73 12.36 -14.13
C ALA A 15 -17.23 12.16 -14.34
N GLY A 16 -16.47 13.21 -14.05
CA GLY A 16 -15.03 13.15 -13.98
C GLY A 16 -14.75 11.98 -13.06
N LEU A 17 -14.07 10.98 -13.60
CA LEU A 17 -13.57 9.86 -12.84
C LEU A 17 -12.55 10.44 -11.85
N ARG A 18 -13.07 10.94 -10.72
CA ARG A 18 -12.42 10.77 -9.43
C ARG A 18 -12.27 9.28 -9.28
N GLY A 19 -11.19 8.76 -9.86
CA GLY A 19 -10.76 7.39 -9.65
C GLY A 19 -10.61 7.28 -8.15
N ALA A 20 -11.59 6.66 -7.50
CA ALA A 20 -11.37 6.13 -6.18
C ALA A 20 -10.15 5.23 -6.34
N LEU A 21 -9.06 5.56 -5.63
CA LEU A 21 -7.91 4.68 -5.49
C LEU A 21 -8.43 3.41 -4.83
N SER A 22 -8.85 2.47 -5.66
CA SER A 22 -9.45 1.24 -5.21
C SER A 22 -8.37 0.44 -4.52
N CYS A 23 -8.52 0.22 -3.21
CA CYS A 23 -7.66 -0.67 -2.44
C CYS A 23 -7.81 -2.16 -2.87
N VAL A 24 -8.62 -2.44 -3.89
CA VAL A 24 -8.80 -3.77 -4.50
C VAL A 24 -7.85 -3.91 -5.68
N PRO A 25 -6.83 -4.79 -5.62
CA PRO A 25 -5.99 -5.12 -6.77
C PRO A 25 -6.82 -5.62 -7.96
N PRO A 26 -6.34 -5.46 -9.21
CA PRO A 26 -7.04 -6.01 -10.38
C PRO A 26 -7.35 -7.50 -10.21
N PRO A 27 -8.52 -8.00 -10.67
CA PRO A 27 -8.84 -9.43 -10.62
C PRO A 27 -7.73 -10.27 -11.28
N GLY A 28 -7.20 -11.25 -10.54
CA GLY A 28 -6.07 -12.08 -10.99
C GLY A 28 -4.67 -11.49 -10.77
N ALA A 29 -4.54 -10.27 -10.22
CA ALA A 29 -3.24 -9.71 -9.87
C ALA A 29 -2.55 -10.53 -8.77
N ARG A 30 -1.29 -10.92 -9.02
CA ARG A 30 -0.45 -11.62 -8.05
C ARG A 30 0.18 -10.62 -7.08
N ASN A 31 0.03 -10.84 -5.78
CA ASN A 31 0.82 -10.14 -4.77
C ASN A 31 2.23 -10.77 -4.69
N TRP A 32 3.21 -10.15 -5.35
CA TRP A 32 4.61 -10.59 -5.32
C TRP A 32 5.33 -10.34 -3.98
N ALA A 33 4.80 -9.45 -3.15
CA ALA A 33 5.37 -9.15 -1.83
C ALA A 33 5.05 -10.23 -0.78
N ARG A 34 4.01 -11.05 -0.99
CA ARG A 34 3.53 -12.00 0.02
C ARG A 34 4.61 -13.04 0.38
N GLY A 35 4.96 -13.12 1.66
CA GLY A 35 5.95 -14.05 2.19
C GLY A 35 7.41 -13.69 1.88
N GLN A 36 7.67 -12.52 1.29
CA GLN A 36 9.03 -12.05 1.04
C GLN A 36 9.72 -11.62 2.34
N PRO A 37 11.06 -11.71 2.42
CA PRO A 37 11.82 -11.07 3.49
C PRO A 37 11.59 -9.55 3.48
N ALA A 38 11.26 -9.00 4.65
CA ALA A 38 11.09 -7.57 4.85
C ALA A 38 12.00 -7.09 5.98
N THR A 39 12.37 -5.82 5.94
CA THR A 39 13.22 -5.13 6.90
C THR A 39 12.62 -3.78 7.26
N GLN A 40 13.01 -3.23 8.42
CA GLN A 40 12.55 -1.93 8.90
C GLN A 40 13.64 -1.27 9.74
N SER A 41 13.57 0.05 9.88
CA SER A 41 14.55 0.88 10.60
C SER A 41 14.81 0.40 12.03
N SER A 42 13.74 0.04 12.73
CA SER A 42 13.78 -0.51 14.08
C SER A 42 12.54 -1.37 14.33
N THR A 43 12.54 -2.20 15.38
CA THR A 43 11.36 -3.01 15.75
C THR A 43 10.90 -2.62 17.15
N TYR A 44 9.63 -2.26 17.29
CA TYR A 44 9.05 -1.91 18.59
C TYR A 44 8.98 -3.15 19.50
N PRO A 45 9.68 -3.16 20.65
CA PRO A 45 9.68 -4.31 21.55
C PRO A 45 8.36 -4.37 22.32
N GLN A 46 7.57 -5.42 22.07
CA GLN A 46 6.43 -5.78 22.90
C GLN A 46 6.61 -7.20 23.48
N TRP A 47 5.78 -7.54 24.47
CA TRP A 47 5.81 -8.79 25.20
C TRP A 47 5.52 -10.00 24.29
N GLY A 48 6.58 -10.63 23.78
CA GLY A 48 6.52 -11.79 22.90
C GLY A 48 7.17 -11.54 21.53
N THR A 49 7.81 -12.57 20.98
CA THR A 49 8.68 -12.49 19.78
C THR A 49 7.95 -12.42 18.43
N VAL A 50 6.63 -12.24 18.43
CA VAL A 50 5.78 -12.38 17.23
C VAL A 50 5.29 -11.02 16.69
N TYR A 51 5.10 -10.03 17.56
CA TYR A 51 4.52 -8.73 17.20
C TYR A 51 5.55 -7.78 16.57
N SER A 52 5.05 -6.74 15.88
CA SER A 52 5.84 -5.61 15.33
C SER A 52 6.83 -5.94 14.21
N ARG A 53 6.98 -7.21 13.82
CA ARG A 53 7.94 -7.68 12.81
C ARG A 53 7.71 -7.04 11.45
N ALA A 54 8.80 -6.80 10.71
CA ALA A 54 8.69 -6.28 9.34
C ALA A 54 7.89 -7.24 8.44
N GLU A 55 8.08 -8.55 8.61
CA GLU A 55 7.45 -9.58 7.78
C GLU A 55 5.93 -9.70 8.02
N SER A 56 5.41 -9.19 9.14
CA SER A 56 3.97 -9.12 9.40
C SER A 56 3.21 -8.26 8.38
N ALA A 57 3.86 -7.31 7.72
CA ALA A 57 3.23 -6.52 6.65
C ALA A 57 3.07 -7.29 5.32
N VAL A 58 3.60 -8.53 5.24
CA VAL A 58 3.62 -9.36 4.02
C VAL A 58 3.20 -10.82 4.27
N ASP A 59 2.72 -11.18 5.45
CA ASP A 59 2.20 -12.53 5.76
C ASP A 59 1.00 -12.94 4.88
N GLY A 60 0.21 -11.96 4.45
CA GLY A 60 -0.99 -12.10 3.61
C GLY A 60 -2.30 -12.17 4.40
N ASP A 61 -2.25 -11.98 5.71
CA ASP A 61 -3.37 -11.49 6.49
C ASP A 61 -3.48 -9.95 6.29
N ARG A 62 -4.61 -9.36 6.67
CA ARG A 62 -4.92 -7.92 6.54
C ARG A 62 -5.60 -7.38 7.79
N ASP A 63 -5.48 -8.07 8.91
CA ASP A 63 -5.96 -7.57 10.19
C ASP A 63 -5.22 -6.27 10.55
N GLY A 64 -6.01 -5.24 10.86
CA GLY A 64 -5.49 -3.92 11.19
C GLY A 64 -5.30 -3.70 12.69
N ASP A 65 -5.68 -4.65 13.55
CA ASP A 65 -5.34 -4.60 14.97
C ASP A 65 -3.94 -5.17 15.20
N TRP A 66 -3.01 -4.30 15.61
CA TRP A 66 -1.61 -4.69 15.84
C TRP A 66 -1.46 -5.77 16.91
N ARG A 67 -2.42 -5.91 17.83
CA ARG A 67 -2.44 -6.95 18.87
C ARG A 67 -2.72 -8.35 18.32
N HIS A 68 -3.11 -8.49 17.05
CA HIS A 68 -3.30 -9.78 16.40
C HIS A 68 -2.05 -10.25 15.63
N GLY A 69 -1.01 -9.42 15.51
CA GLY A 69 0.32 -9.84 14.98
C GLY A 69 0.57 -9.59 13.50
N SER A 70 -0.45 -9.26 12.71
CA SER A 70 -0.34 -8.94 11.27
C SER A 70 -0.06 -7.44 10.99
N CYS A 71 0.73 -6.81 11.87
CA CYS A 71 1.17 -5.42 11.69
C CYS A 71 2.64 -5.27 12.07
N SER A 72 3.43 -4.66 11.18
CA SER A 72 4.77 -4.16 11.49
C SER A 72 4.70 -2.91 12.38
N HIS A 73 5.75 -2.65 13.17
CA HIS A 73 5.81 -1.47 14.04
C HIS A 73 7.26 -1.09 14.35
N THR A 74 7.67 0.11 13.97
CA THR A 74 8.97 0.71 14.31
C THR A 74 8.95 1.37 15.69
N LEU A 75 10.11 1.73 16.23
CA LEU A 75 10.19 2.72 17.31
C LEU A 75 9.69 4.09 16.82
N ALA A 76 9.51 5.01 17.78
CA ALA A 76 9.33 6.43 17.47
C ALA A 76 10.72 7.04 17.21
N GLU A 77 11.02 7.28 15.94
CA GLU A 77 12.32 7.75 15.45
C GLU A 77 12.13 8.72 14.27
N GLU A 78 13.21 9.37 13.83
CA GLU A 78 13.20 10.24 12.65
C GLU A 78 13.30 9.41 11.36
N GLU A 79 12.51 9.76 10.34
CA GLU A 79 12.39 9.03 9.07
C GLU A 79 12.30 7.49 9.19
N PRO A 80 11.36 6.92 9.97
CA PRO A 80 11.19 5.48 10.08
C PRO A 80 10.84 4.88 8.71
N TRP A 81 11.44 3.73 8.38
CA TRP A 81 11.27 3.09 7.09
C TRP A 81 10.96 1.61 7.22
N TRP A 82 10.28 1.08 6.22
CA TRP A 82 10.04 -0.34 6.00
C TRP A 82 10.32 -0.64 4.52
N SER A 83 10.97 -1.77 4.23
CA SER A 83 11.43 -2.12 2.90
C SER A 83 11.44 -3.63 2.69
N LEU A 84 11.20 -4.07 1.46
CA LEU A 84 11.29 -5.48 1.05
C LEU A 84 12.04 -5.54 -0.30
N ASP A 85 12.81 -6.60 -0.51
CA ASP A 85 13.36 -6.94 -1.82
C ASP A 85 12.50 -8.05 -2.43
N LEU A 86 12.05 -7.86 -3.68
CA LEU A 86 11.26 -8.84 -4.42
C LEU A 86 12.14 -9.96 -5.01
N GLY A 87 13.47 -9.81 -4.99
CA GLY A 87 14.45 -10.74 -5.53
C GLY A 87 14.59 -10.72 -7.06
N ALA A 88 13.72 -9.96 -7.75
CA ALA A 88 13.74 -9.70 -9.18
C ALA A 88 12.94 -8.44 -9.52
N SER A 89 13.23 -7.81 -10.65
CA SER A 89 12.45 -6.69 -11.17
C SER A 89 11.09 -7.16 -11.69
N TYR A 90 10.01 -6.51 -11.25
CA TYR A 90 8.63 -6.78 -11.66
C TYR A 90 7.95 -5.51 -12.16
N ALA A 91 7.08 -5.64 -13.16
CA ALA A 91 6.16 -4.57 -13.55
C ALA A 91 5.07 -4.41 -12.47
N ILE A 92 5.30 -3.52 -11.50
CA ILE A 92 4.35 -3.23 -10.41
C ILE A 92 3.25 -2.30 -10.93
N SER A 93 2.01 -2.81 -10.94
CA SER A 93 0.83 -2.05 -11.38
C SER A 93 0.08 -1.34 -10.25
N ALA A 94 0.28 -1.78 -9.00
CA ALA A 94 -0.31 -1.17 -7.81
C ALA A 94 0.49 -1.55 -6.56
N VAL A 95 0.59 -0.62 -5.62
CA VAL A 95 0.99 -0.88 -4.23
C VAL A 95 -0.24 -0.62 -3.35
N VAL A 96 -0.58 -1.57 -2.47
CA VAL A 96 -1.73 -1.45 -1.56
C VAL A 96 -1.22 -1.56 -0.12
N VAL A 97 -1.26 -0.45 0.60
CA VAL A 97 -0.85 -0.38 2.01
C VAL A 97 -2.07 -0.50 2.92
N LYS A 98 -2.06 -1.47 3.82
CA LYS A 98 -3.06 -1.62 4.89
C LYS A 98 -2.59 -0.84 6.12
N ASN A 99 -3.33 0.20 6.50
CA ASN A 99 -3.05 0.95 7.73
C ASN A 99 -3.68 0.28 8.96
N ARG A 100 -3.08 0.53 10.12
CA ARG A 100 -3.56 0.15 11.46
C ARG A 100 -4.96 0.74 11.73
N GLN A 101 -5.81 -0.02 12.42
CA GLN A 101 -7.24 0.27 12.55
C GLN A 101 -7.74 0.50 13.98
N GLU A 102 -7.16 -0.15 14.99
CA GLU A 102 -7.64 -0.04 16.38
C GLU A 102 -7.19 1.26 17.07
N CYS A 103 -6.06 1.83 16.65
CA CYS A 103 -5.63 3.18 17.04
C CYS A 103 -4.71 3.82 16.00
N CYS A 104 -4.37 5.08 16.25
CA CYS A 104 -3.09 5.65 15.80
C CYS A 104 -2.89 5.76 14.27
N SER A 105 -3.94 5.61 13.48
CA SER A 105 -3.91 5.60 12.01
C SER A 105 -3.28 6.84 11.36
N GLY A 106 -3.34 7.99 12.04
CA GLY A 106 -2.67 9.22 11.61
C GLY A 106 -1.13 9.15 11.57
N ARG A 107 -0.50 8.13 12.19
CA ARG A 107 0.97 7.96 12.13
C ARG A 107 1.52 7.68 10.73
N LEU A 108 0.69 7.15 9.83
CA LEU A 108 1.06 6.88 8.43
C LEU A 108 0.88 8.11 7.51
N GLN A 109 0.39 9.24 8.04
CA GLN A 109 0.17 10.45 7.25
C GLN A 109 1.52 11.04 6.80
N GLY A 110 1.67 11.27 5.50
CA GLY A 110 2.91 11.76 4.90
C GLY A 110 3.94 10.69 4.56
N ALA A 111 3.64 9.41 4.79
CA ALA A 111 4.48 8.30 4.33
C ALA A 111 4.64 8.32 2.80
N GLN A 112 5.86 8.07 2.33
CA GLN A 112 6.21 8.00 0.92
C GLN A 112 6.41 6.54 0.53
N ILE A 113 5.99 6.18 -0.68
CA ILE A 113 6.18 4.85 -1.26
C ILE A 113 7.18 5.04 -2.40
N HIS A 114 8.27 4.29 -2.40
CA HIS A 114 9.28 4.33 -3.46
C HIS A 114 9.38 2.97 -4.14
N VAL A 115 9.35 2.91 -5.47
CA VAL A 115 9.36 1.62 -6.23
C VAL A 115 10.35 1.68 -7.38
N GLY A 116 11.29 0.75 -7.43
CA GLY A 116 12.28 0.61 -8.50
C GLY A 116 13.44 -0.30 -8.12
N ASP A 117 14.42 -0.42 -9.02
CA ASP A 117 15.53 -1.37 -8.89
C ASP A 117 16.70 -0.87 -8.01
N CYS A 118 16.62 0.35 -7.45
CA CYS A 118 17.68 0.89 -6.60
C CYS A 118 17.51 0.41 -5.14
N GLY A 119 18.35 -0.52 -4.69
CA GLY A 119 18.39 -0.98 -3.30
C GLY A 119 19.18 -0.08 -2.32
N ALA A 120 19.88 0.94 -2.83
CA ALA A 120 20.68 1.84 -1.99
C ALA A 120 19.79 2.74 -1.12
N HIS A 121 20.30 3.14 0.06
CA HIS A 121 19.60 4.05 0.99
C HIS A 121 18.14 3.65 1.28
N HIS A 122 17.88 2.34 1.46
CA HIS A 122 16.55 1.78 1.70
C HIS A 122 15.51 2.07 0.60
N GLY A 123 15.98 2.30 -0.63
CA GLY A 123 15.13 2.59 -1.79
C GLY A 123 14.77 4.06 -1.99
N LYS A 124 15.28 5.00 -1.17
CA LYS A 124 15.02 6.46 -1.34
C LYS A 124 15.48 7.04 -2.69
N CYS A 125 16.32 6.32 -3.43
CA CYS A 125 16.74 6.65 -4.79
C CYS A 125 15.71 6.28 -5.89
N ASN A 126 14.69 5.48 -5.56
CA ASN A 126 13.62 5.13 -6.49
C ASN A 126 12.57 6.26 -6.56
N PRO A 127 11.84 6.40 -7.69
CA PRO A 127 10.73 7.34 -7.81
C PRO A 127 9.60 7.03 -6.80
N MET A 128 8.86 8.08 -6.44
CA MET A 128 7.57 8.01 -5.74
C MET A 128 6.40 7.85 -6.70
#